data_AF-A0A973SBW6-F1
#
_entry.id   AF-A0A973SBW6-F1
#
_cell.length_a   1.000
_cell.length_b   1.000
_cell.length_c   1.000
_cell.angle_alpha   90.00
_cell.angle_beta   90.00
_cell.angle_gamma   90.00
#
_symmetry.space_group_name_H-M   'P 1'
#
loop_
_entity.id
_entity.type
_entity.pdbx_description
1 polymer ?
#
loop_
_entity_poly.entity_id
_entity_poly.type
_entity_poly.pdbx_seq_one_letter_code
_entity_poly.pdbx_strand_id
1 'polypeptide(L)'
;MSLLLALLPTTAHAEDGYDLWLRYRPVEASWKAKYAPRATAIVANSNSSTIRAAMNELRRGITGMLGRAPSDRLKDGAIVLGAQAHDPALGREGYRIRSRAIRGMRVITISANNDIGALYGTFALLRMMQMRQPVEQLDVRGAPALRIRMLNHWDNLDRTVERGYAGPSIWDWTYLPNIEPRYLDYARANASIGINGVVLNNVNADPKILTPEYLTKVAALANVFRPYGIRVFLTARFSSPIQVGGLDTADPMDPRVKSWWRTKTDEIYRLIPDFGGFLVKANSEGQPGPWDYKRTQADGANVIADALAPHGGTVFWRAFVYGNSKEDRAKQGYDEFRPLDGKFRGNVIVQVKNGPIDFQPREPFHPLFGQMPRTKVSLEVQLTREYLGQSDGVVFL
;
A
#
# COMPACT_ATOMS: atom_id res chain seq x y z
N MET A 1 32.98 -0.64 58.66
CA MET A 1 32.92 -1.30 57.34
C MET A 1 31.53 -1.05 56.78
N SER A 2 31.35 0.03 56.03
CA SER A 2 30.04 0.44 55.50
C SER A 2 29.94 0.01 54.06
N LEU A 3 29.01 -0.91 53.78
CA LEU A 3 28.73 -1.44 52.46
C LEU A 3 27.88 -0.40 51.69
N LEU A 4 28.47 0.28 50.70
CA LEU A 4 27.71 1.12 49.77
C LEU A 4 27.08 0.21 48.70
N LEU A 5 25.76 0.02 48.77
CA LEU A 5 25.00 -0.60 47.70
C LEU A 5 24.86 0.42 46.56
N ALA A 6 25.69 0.29 45.52
CA ALA A 6 25.53 1.06 44.29
C ALA A 6 24.33 0.50 43.50
N LEU A 7 23.15 1.11 43.67
CA LEU A 7 22.01 0.93 42.79
C LEU A 7 22.35 1.55 41.43
N LEU A 8 22.80 0.72 40.48
CA LEU A 8 22.95 1.12 39.09
C LEU A 8 21.55 1.43 38.50
N PRO A 9 21.29 2.64 37.99
CA PRO A 9 20.01 2.96 37.38
C PRO A 9 19.85 2.11 36.12
N THR A 10 18.84 1.24 36.11
CA THR A 10 18.39 0.61 34.87
C THR A 10 17.63 1.65 34.08
N THR A 11 18.17 2.07 32.93
CA THR A 11 17.44 2.91 31.98
C THR A 11 16.32 2.07 31.38
N ALA A 12 15.10 2.23 31.90
CA ALA A 12 13.92 1.71 31.24
C ALA A 12 13.73 2.47 29.92
N HIS A 13 14.02 1.84 28.79
CA HIS A 13 13.62 2.37 27.48
C HIS A 13 12.11 2.14 27.34
N ALA A 14 11.31 3.19 27.49
CA ALA A 14 9.88 3.12 27.24
C ALA A 14 9.63 2.83 25.75
N GLU A 15 8.68 1.94 25.46
CA GLU A 15 8.21 1.69 24.09
C GLU A 15 7.17 2.77 23.74
N ASP A 16 7.40 3.52 22.66
CA ASP A 16 6.53 4.61 22.18
C ASP A 16 5.63 4.20 21.00
N GLY A 17 5.81 2.98 20.49
CA GLY A 17 5.04 2.42 19.39
C GLY A 17 5.48 2.85 17.99
N TYR A 18 6.53 3.68 17.83
CA TYR A 18 6.98 4.17 16.51
C TYR A 18 7.31 3.04 15.53
N ASP A 19 7.98 1.99 16.01
CA ASP A 19 8.39 0.83 15.20
C ASP A 19 7.24 -0.14 14.86
N LEU A 20 6.05 0.10 15.40
CA LEU A 20 4.88 -0.78 15.27
C LEU A 20 5.24 -2.25 15.59
N TRP A 21 5.10 -3.15 14.62
CA TRP A 21 5.44 -4.57 14.75
C TRP A 21 6.87 -4.92 14.32
N LEU A 22 7.64 -3.99 13.75
CA LEU A 22 9.00 -4.22 13.25
C LEU A 22 10.09 -3.89 14.30
N ARG A 23 9.83 -4.29 15.56
CA ARG A 23 10.63 -3.89 16.74
C ARG A 23 12.04 -4.49 16.80
N TYR A 24 12.27 -5.62 16.16
CA TYR A 24 13.55 -6.35 16.12
C TYR A 24 14.34 -6.39 17.45
N ARG A 25 13.64 -6.59 18.57
CA ARG A 25 14.25 -6.66 19.91
C ARG A 25 15.11 -7.92 20.05
N PRO A 26 16.16 -7.90 20.91
CA PRO A 26 16.95 -9.08 21.20
C PRO A 26 16.08 -10.28 21.58
N VAL A 27 16.32 -11.41 20.94
CA VAL A 27 15.63 -12.67 21.29
C VAL A 27 16.32 -13.36 22.45
N GLU A 28 15.59 -14.23 23.13
CA GLU A 28 16.08 -15.01 24.26
C GLU A 28 17.29 -15.89 23.86
N ALA A 29 18.17 -16.20 24.82
CA ALA A 29 19.42 -16.93 24.54
C ALA A 29 19.21 -18.27 23.80
N SER A 30 18.12 -18.97 24.12
CA SER A 30 17.73 -20.23 23.46
C SER A 30 17.42 -20.04 21.97
N TRP A 31 16.74 -18.94 21.59
CA TRP A 31 16.46 -18.59 20.20
C TRP A 31 17.68 -18.01 19.49
N LYS A 32 18.48 -17.21 20.21
CA LYS A 32 19.75 -16.68 19.68
C LYS A 32 20.71 -17.81 19.28
N ALA A 33 20.79 -18.89 20.08
CA ALA A 33 21.60 -20.06 19.76
C ALA A 33 21.12 -20.80 18.49
N LYS A 34 19.82 -20.79 18.21
CA LYS A 34 19.23 -21.37 16.99
C LYS A 34 19.43 -20.49 15.76
N TYR A 35 19.34 -19.17 15.91
CA TYR A 35 19.38 -18.22 14.79
C TYR A 35 20.79 -17.78 14.39
N ALA A 36 21.68 -17.52 15.35
CA ALA A 36 23.00 -16.96 15.07
C ALA A 36 23.85 -17.75 14.06
N PRO A 37 23.86 -19.10 14.08
CA PRO A 37 24.62 -19.84 13.08
C PRO A 37 23.91 -19.96 11.72
N ARG A 38 22.72 -19.37 11.54
CA ARG A 38 21.90 -19.38 10.30
C ARG A 38 21.76 -17.97 9.70
N ALA A 39 22.39 -16.97 10.32
CA ALA A 39 22.36 -15.57 9.92
C ALA A 39 23.76 -14.93 10.01
N THR A 40 24.79 -15.67 9.60
CA THR A 40 26.19 -15.25 9.76
C THR A 40 26.63 -14.24 8.69
N ALA A 41 25.97 -14.24 7.54
CA ALA A 41 26.15 -13.33 6.43
C ALA A 41 24.84 -13.07 5.67
N ILE A 42 24.75 -11.93 4.98
CA ILE A 42 23.69 -11.63 4.01
C ILE A 42 24.37 -11.40 2.67
N VAL A 43 23.93 -12.10 1.64
CA VAL A 43 24.46 -11.98 0.27
C VAL A 43 23.29 -11.85 -0.69
N ALA A 44 23.44 -11.11 -1.78
CA ALA A 44 22.44 -11.02 -2.83
C ALA A 44 23.07 -11.20 -4.21
N ASN A 45 22.29 -11.75 -5.14
CA ASN A 45 22.71 -11.96 -6.54
C ASN A 45 22.33 -10.79 -7.47
N SER A 46 21.71 -9.74 -6.93
CA SER A 46 21.27 -8.54 -7.65
C SER A 46 21.54 -7.31 -6.77
N ASN A 47 21.69 -6.16 -7.42
CA ASN A 47 21.86 -4.87 -6.74
C ASN A 47 20.79 -3.87 -7.20
N SER A 48 19.54 -4.32 -7.35
CA SER A 48 18.41 -3.41 -7.54
C SER A 48 18.10 -2.63 -6.25
N SER A 49 17.35 -1.54 -6.35
CA SER A 49 16.91 -0.77 -5.17
C SER A 49 16.08 -1.61 -4.21
N THR A 50 15.21 -2.48 -4.71
CA THR A 50 14.40 -3.39 -3.91
C THR A 50 15.24 -4.44 -3.18
N ILE A 51 16.23 -5.03 -3.84
CA ILE A 51 17.12 -5.99 -3.18
C ILE A 51 17.99 -5.30 -2.13
N ARG A 52 18.47 -4.07 -2.37
CA ARG A 52 19.13 -3.27 -1.33
C ARG A 52 18.22 -3.01 -0.13
N ALA A 53 16.95 -2.67 -0.36
CA ALA A 53 15.97 -2.51 0.72
C ALA A 53 15.81 -3.80 1.54
N ALA A 54 15.71 -4.95 0.87
CA ALA A 54 15.64 -6.26 1.52
C ALA A 54 16.90 -6.61 2.32
N MET A 55 18.09 -6.34 1.79
CA MET A 55 19.36 -6.54 2.50
C MET A 55 19.46 -5.65 3.74
N ASN A 56 19.09 -4.38 3.61
CA ASN A 56 19.10 -3.42 4.71
C ASN A 56 18.13 -3.86 5.82
N GLU A 57 16.95 -4.35 5.46
CA GLU A 57 15.96 -4.82 6.42
C GLU A 57 16.42 -6.08 7.16
N LEU A 58 16.98 -7.07 6.44
CA LEU A 58 17.61 -8.23 7.07
C LEU A 58 18.73 -7.82 8.02
N ARG A 59 19.61 -6.91 7.60
CA ARG A 59 20.73 -6.45 8.44
C ARG A 59 20.19 -5.77 9.70
N ARG A 60 19.20 -4.89 9.59
CA ARG A 60 18.54 -4.24 10.73
C ARG A 60 17.94 -5.29 11.67
N GLY A 61 17.11 -6.18 11.13
CA GLY A 61 16.39 -7.18 11.94
C GLY A 61 17.30 -8.18 12.63
N ILE A 62 18.29 -8.72 11.92
CA ILE A 62 19.27 -9.68 12.46
C ILE A 62 20.16 -9.01 13.49
N THR A 63 20.63 -7.78 13.23
CA THR A 63 21.47 -7.05 14.18
C THR A 63 20.69 -6.76 15.47
N GLY A 64 19.44 -6.30 15.36
CA GLY A 64 18.59 -6.04 16.52
C GLY A 64 18.29 -7.30 17.34
N MET A 65 17.88 -8.39 16.67
CA MET A 65 17.50 -9.63 17.35
C MET A 65 18.69 -10.41 17.93
N LEU A 66 19.86 -10.38 17.28
CA LEU A 66 21.01 -11.21 17.66
C LEU A 66 22.16 -10.41 18.30
N GLY A 67 22.13 -9.08 18.24
CA GLY A 67 23.17 -8.20 18.77
C GLY A 67 24.48 -8.22 17.97
N ARG A 68 24.51 -8.80 16.76
CA ARG A 68 25.68 -8.80 15.89
C ARG A 68 25.28 -8.61 14.43
N ALA A 69 25.94 -7.69 13.75
CA ALA A 69 25.74 -7.50 12.32
C ALA A 69 26.25 -8.73 11.52
N PRO A 70 25.49 -9.21 10.54
CA PRO A 70 25.96 -10.22 9.60
C PRO A 70 27.05 -9.65 8.67
N SER A 71 27.92 -10.53 8.18
CA SER A 71 28.93 -10.17 7.16
C SER A 71 28.31 -10.06 5.76
N ASP A 72 29.01 -9.42 4.83
CA ASP A 72 28.61 -9.36 3.41
C ASP A 72 29.28 -10.43 2.53
N ARG A 73 30.10 -11.29 3.14
CA ARG A 73 30.81 -12.38 2.44
C ARG A 73 30.12 -13.71 2.68
N LEU A 74 29.89 -14.46 1.61
CA LEU A 74 29.30 -15.80 1.66
C LEU A 74 30.13 -16.71 2.58
N LYS A 75 29.46 -17.36 3.54
CA LYS A 75 30.03 -18.35 4.46
C LYS A 75 28.93 -19.24 5.02
N ASP A 76 29.29 -20.27 5.78
CA ASP A 76 28.32 -21.15 6.44
C ASP A 76 27.36 -20.35 7.34
N GLY A 77 26.06 -20.60 7.19
CA GLY A 77 24.99 -19.86 7.85
C GLY A 77 24.57 -18.58 7.14
N ALA A 78 24.91 -18.37 5.87
CA ALA A 78 24.50 -17.18 5.13
C ALA A 78 23.01 -17.20 4.74
N ILE A 79 22.41 -16.02 4.64
CA ILE A 79 21.12 -15.77 4.00
C ILE A 79 21.40 -15.21 2.61
N VAL A 80 20.88 -15.87 1.56
CA VAL A 80 21.11 -15.50 0.16
C VAL A 80 19.80 -15.02 -0.48
N LEU A 81 19.79 -13.77 -0.95
CA LEU A 81 18.66 -13.10 -1.59
C LEU A 81 18.74 -13.13 -3.13
N GLY A 82 17.58 -13.10 -3.78
CA GLY A 82 17.48 -12.82 -5.22
C GLY A 82 17.86 -14.00 -6.11
N ALA A 83 17.79 -15.23 -5.61
CA ALA A 83 17.84 -16.40 -6.48
C ALA A 83 16.54 -16.44 -7.31
N GLN A 84 16.67 -16.52 -8.64
CA GLN A 84 15.52 -16.69 -9.54
C GLN A 84 14.83 -18.01 -9.23
N ALA A 85 13.59 -17.93 -8.74
CA ALA A 85 12.85 -19.13 -8.34
C ALA A 85 12.39 -19.96 -9.54
N HIS A 86 12.14 -19.30 -10.69
CA HIS A 86 11.57 -19.91 -11.90
C HIS A 86 10.33 -20.78 -11.61
N ASP A 87 9.49 -20.33 -10.67
CA ASP A 87 8.31 -21.07 -10.19
C ASP A 87 7.04 -20.27 -10.54
N PRO A 88 6.30 -20.65 -11.59
CA PRO A 88 5.08 -19.95 -11.99
C PRO A 88 4.04 -19.82 -10.86
N ALA A 89 4.00 -20.75 -9.90
CA ALA A 89 3.05 -20.71 -8.79
C ALA A 89 3.31 -19.55 -7.82
N LEU A 90 4.51 -18.95 -7.84
CA LEU A 90 4.82 -17.76 -7.04
C LEU A 90 4.30 -16.46 -7.68
N GLY A 91 3.87 -16.49 -8.96
CA GLY A 91 3.47 -15.28 -9.66
C GLY A 91 4.57 -14.20 -9.63
N ARG A 92 4.16 -12.92 -9.56
CA ARG A 92 5.10 -11.77 -9.59
C ARG A 92 5.59 -11.32 -8.21
N GLU A 93 4.85 -11.65 -7.15
CA GLU A 93 5.09 -11.12 -5.81
C GLU A 93 5.35 -12.23 -4.78
N GLY A 94 5.23 -13.50 -5.17
CA GLY A 94 5.49 -14.61 -4.28
C GLY A 94 6.97 -14.89 -4.08
N TYR A 95 7.24 -15.66 -3.04
CA TYR A 95 8.58 -16.03 -2.61
C TYR A 95 8.64 -17.45 -2.08
N ARG A 96 9.86 -17.97 -2.01
CA ARG A 96 10.19 -19.22 -1.35
C ARG A 96 11.43 -19.07 -0.48
N ILE A 97 11.32 -19.53 0.76
CA ILE A 97 12.39 -19.53 1.77
C ILE A 97 12.78 -20.99 2.01
N ARG A 98 14.04 -21.34 1.72
CA ARG A 98 14.54 -22.72 1.93
C ARG A 98 15.86 -22.78 2.65
N SER A 99 16.02 -23.77 3.53
CA SER A 99 17.34 -24.22 3.98
C SER A 99 17.95 -25.15 2.92
N ARG A 100 19.18 -24.87 2.47
CA ARG A 100 19.89 -25.73 1.51
C ARG A 100 21.41 -25.61 1.67
N ALA A 101 22.16 -26.48 0.97
CA ALA A 101 23.60 -26.35 0.85
C ALA A 101 23.97 -25.65 -0.47
N ILE A 102 24.87 -24.66 -0.43
CA ILE A 102 25.52 -24.06 -1.60
C ILE A 102 27.03 -24.20 -1.42
N ARG A 103 27.71 -24.92 -2.32
CA ARG A 103 29.16 -25.20 -2.22
C ARG A 103 29.56 -25.77 -0.85
N GLY A 104 28.76 -26.71 -0.32
CA GLY A 104 28.97 -27.32 1.00
C GLY A 104 28.60 -26.44 2.21
N MET A 105 28.29 -25.15 2.02
CA MET A 105 27.85 -24.26 3.08
C MET A 105 26.34 -24.33 3.29
N ARG A 106 25.90 -24.43 4.54
CA ARG A 106 24.48 -24.35 4.89
C ARG A 106 24.01 -22.91 4.74
N VAL A 107 22.94 -22.69 4.00
CA VAL A 107 22.39 -21.36 3.75
C VAL A 107 20.88 -21.38 3.83
N ILE A 108 20.30 -20.23 4.14
CA ILE A 108 18.88 -19.94 3.90
C ILE A 108 18.81 -19.15 2.60
N THR A 109 17.98 -19.58 1.65
CA THR A 109 17.76 -18.84 0.41
C THR A 109 16.36 -18.27 0.36
N ILE A 110 16.26 -16.98 0.07
CA ILE A 110 15.02 -16.29 -0.23
C ILE A 110 15.01 -16.05 -1.75
N SER A 111 14.17 -16.80 -2.44
CA SER A 111 14.04 -16.83 -3.89
C SER A 111 12.66 -16.34 -4.33
N ALA A 112 12.60 -15.68 -5.49
CA ALA A 112 11.37 -15.16 -6.07
C ALA A 112 11.53 -15.03 -7.59
N ASN A 113 10.42 -14.83 -8.32
CA ASN A 113 10.44 -14.54 -9.76
C ASN A 113 10.78 -13.06 -10.05
N ASN A 114 10.54 -12.17 -9.07
CA ASN A 114 10.87 -10.76 -9.15
C ASN A 114 11.42 -10.29 -7.80
N ASP A 115 12.22 -9.22 -7.82
CA ASP A 115 12.89 -8.69 -6.63
C ASP A 115 11.92 -8.33 -5.48
N ILE A 116 10.71 -7.89 -5.81
CA ILE A 116 9.70 -7.55 -4.79
C ILE A 116 9.26 -8.77 -3.97
N GLY A 117 9.17 -9.95 -4.59
CA GLY A 117 8.91 -11.19 -3.85
C GLY A 117 10.03 -11.49 -2.87
N ALA A 118 11.30 -11.25 -3.23
CA ALA A 118 12.42 -11.43 -2.32
C ALA A 118 12.33 -10.47 -1.10
N LEU A 119 11.87 -9.23 -1.29
CA LEU A 119 11.59 -8.31 -0.19
C LEU A 119 10.50 -8.85 0.75
N TYR A 120 9.38 -9.35 0.21
CA TYR A 120 8.33 -9.94 1.03
C TYR A 120 8.79 -11.21 1.76
N GLY A 121 9.64 -12.02 1.11
CA GLY A 121 10.28 -13.19 1.72
C GLY A 121 11.25 -12.81 2.85
N THR A 122 11.96 -11.69 2.73
CA THR A 122 12.76 -11.10 3.82
C THR A 122 11.90 -10.79 5.02
N PHE A 123 10.80 -10.06 4.84
CA PHE A 123 9.89 -9.73 5.95
C PHE A 123 9.25 -10.98 6.54
N ALA A 124 8.94 -11.98 5.73
CA ALA A 124 8.44 -13.26 6.22
C ALA A 124 9.48 -14.01 7.09
N LEU A 125 10.75 -14.05 6.67
CA LEU A 125 11.82 -14.63 7.49
C LEU A 125 11.99 -13.90 8.82
N LEU A 126 12.04 -12.57 8.78
CA LEU A 126 12.15 -11.75 9.99
C LEU A 126 10.95 -11.94 10.92
N ARG A 127 9.74 -12.03 10.38
CA ARG A 127 8.53 -12.35 11.15
C ARG A 127 8.63 -13.72 11.82
N MET A 128 9.07 -14.77 11.12
CA MET A 128 9.30 -16.09 11.71
C MET A 128 10.27 -16.01 12.91
N MET A 129 11.37 -15.26 12.75
CA MET A 129 12.34 -15.06 13.83
C MET A 129 11.74 -14.32 15.04
N GLN A 130 11.02 -13.21 14.79
CA GLN A 130 10.34 -12.41 15.83
C GLN A 130 9.26 -13.20 16.58
N MET A 131 8.57 -14.11 15.89
CA MET A 131 7.56 -15.01 16.47
C MET A 131 8.15 -16.29 17.06
N ARG A 132 9.48 -16.38 17.22
CA ARG A 132 10.14 -17.52 17.85
C ARG A 132 9.81 -18.83 17.12
N GLN A 133 9.95 -18.83 15.79
CA GLN A 133 9.78 -20.03 14.98
C GLN A 133 11.13 -20.64 14.57
N PRO A 134 11.25 -21.97 14.51
CA PRO A 134 12.46 -22.65 13.99
C PRO A 134 12.80 -22.23 12.56
N VAL A 135 14.10 -22.11 12.26
CA VAL A 135 14.64 -21.71 10.93
C VAL A 135 15.70 -22.67 10.40
N GLU A 136 15.87 -23.82 11.05
CA GLU A 136 16.89 -24.81 10.71
C GLU A 136 16.55 -25.55 9.40
N GLN A 137 15.27 -25.88 9.20
CA GLN A 137 14.79 -26.67 8.05
C GLN A 137 13.59 -25.97 7.40
N LEU A 138 13.85 -24.91 6.64
CA LEU A 138 12.81 -24.15 5.96
C LEU A 138 12.48 -24.75 4.59
N ASP A 139 11.19 -24.83 4.27
CA ASP A 139 10.66 -24.89 2.90
C ASP A 139 9.31 -24.18 2.86
N VAL A 140 9.34 -22.85 3.00
CA VAL A 140 8.16 -22.00 3.09
C VAL A 140 7.91 -21.33 1.76
N ARG A 141 6.65 -21.29 1.33
CA ARG A 141 6.19 -20.50 0.17
C ARG A 141 5.12 -19.52 0.61
N GLY A 142 5.11 -18.34 -0.02
CA GLY A 142 4.04 -17.36 0.14
C GLY A 142 3.79 -16.66 -1.17
N ALA A 143 2.53 -16.47 -1.54
CA ALA A 143 2.12 -15.68 -2.69
C ALA A 143 0.80 -14.95 -2.35
N PRO A 144 0.63 -13.68 -2.74
CA PRO A 144 -0.59 -12.95 -2.43
C PRO A 144 -1.77 -13.45 -3.28
N ALA A 145 -2.94 -13.62 -2.66
CA ALA A 145 -4.17 -13.97 -3.37
C ALA A 145 -4.78 -12.76 -4.11
N LEU A 146 -4.54 -11.55 -3.62
CA LEU A 146 -5.04 -10.30 -4.20
C LEU A 146 -3.92 -9.54 -4.88
N ARG A 147 -4.15 -9.09 -6.11
CA ARG A 147 -3.15 -8.36 -6.92
C ARG A 147 -2.87 -6.95 -6.41
N ILE A 148 -3.90 -6.22 -5.96
CA ILE A 148 -3.76 -4.88 -5.40
C ILE A 148 -4.22 -4.90 -3.95
N ARG A 149 -3.34 -4.43 -3.06
CA ARG A 149 -3.52 -4.42 -1.60
C ARG A 149 -3.15 -3.00 -1.17
N MET A 150 -4.16 -2.16 -1.02
CA MET A 150 -4.01 -0.70 -1.05
C MET A 150 -4.54 -0.06 0.23
N LEU A 151 -3.86 0.98 0.70
CA LEU A 151 -4.36 1.89 1.72
C LEU A 151 -4.89 3.18 1.10
N ASN A 152 -6.03 3.66 1.59
CA ASN A 152 -6.60 4.94 1.22
C ASN A 152 -6.38 5.92 2.38
N HIS A 153 -5.72 7.05 2.12
CA HIS A 153 -5.56 8.14 3.08
C HIS A 153 -6.60 9.21 2.82
N TRP A 154 -7.39 9.56 3.83
CA TRP A 154 -8.38 10.64 3.75
C TRP A 154 -7.77 11.98 4.14
N ASP A 155 -6.61 12.27 3.55
CA ASP A 155 -5.73 13.35 3.94
C ASP A 155 -5.95 14.57 3.05
N ASN A 156 -6.22 15.72 3.66
CA ASN A 156 -6.31 16.99 2.98
C ASN A 156 -4.91 17.59 2.77
N LEU A 157 -4.79 18.51 1.80
CA LEU A 157 -3.50 19.13 1.47
C LEU A 157 -2.98 20.07 2.57
N ASP A 158 -3.86 20.54 3.47
CA ASP A 158 -3.49 21.28 4.68
C ASP A 158 -3.06 20.38 5.84
N ARG A 159 -2.92 19.07 5.59
CA ARG A 159 -2.55 18.00 6.52
C ARG A 159 -3.60 17.66 7.58
N THR A 160 -4.81 18.22 7.52
CA THR A 160 -5.93 17.65 8.27
C THR A 160 -6.32 16.30 7.67
N VAL A 161 -6.85 15.39 8.48
CA VAL A 161 -7.28 14.05 8.04
C VAL A 161 -8.76 13.89 8.34
N GLU A 162 -9.57 13.70 7.30
CA GLU A 162 -10.99 13.44 7.45
C GLU A 162 -11.18 12.06 8.10
N ARG A 163 -11.87 12.04 9.24
CA ARG A 163 -11.97 10.86 10.13
C ARG A 163 -10.61 10.34 10.60
N GLY A 164 -9.65 11.25 10.78
CA GLY A 164 -8.34 10.94 11.33
C GLY A 164 -8.29 11.10 12.84
N TYR A 165 -7.83 10.07 13.53
CA TYR A 165 -7.74 10.02 15.01
C TYR A 165 -6.32 9.73 15.50
N ALA A 166 -5.32 9.95 14.64
CA ALA A 166 -3.92 9.59 14.88
C ALA A 166 -2.94 10.75 14.58
N GLY A 167 -3.42 11.99 14.67
CA GLY A 167 -2.66 13.19 14.35
C GLY A 167 -2.82 13.65 12.88
N PRO A 168 -2.02 14.63 12.45
CA PRO A 168 -2.09 15.17 11.09
C PRO A 168 -1.54 14.19 10.06
N SER A 169 -1.82 14.47 8.79
CA SER A 169 -1.25 13.78 7.64
C SER A 169 0.28 13.70 7.77
N ILE A 170 0.81 12.52 7.49
CA ILE A 170 2.25 12.31 7.44
C ILE A 170 2.86 12.94 6.18
N TRP A 171 2.07 13.29 5.16
CA TRP A 171 2.57 13.96 3.97
C TRP A 171 2.80 15.45 4.28
N ASP A 172 4.05 15.84 4.54
CA ASP A 172 4.38 17.26 4.70
C ASP A 172 4.49 17.94 3.34
N TRP A 173 3.35 18.34 2.80
CA TRP A 173 3.28 19.01 1.50
C TRP A 173 4.08 20.31 1.46
N THR A 174 4.33 20.99 2.58
CA THR A 174 5.14 22.21 2.61
C THR A 174 6.62 21.89 2.44
N TYR A 175 7.10 20.84 3.11
CA TYR A 175 8.51 20.44 3.09
C TYR A 175 8.90 19.64 1.84
N LEU A 176 7.97 18.88 1.27
CA LEU A 176 8.18 18.14 0.03
C LEU A 176 8.60 19.07 -1.13
N PRO A 177 9.57 18.67 -1.97
CA PRO A 177 10.04 17.30 -2.20
C PRO A 177 11.18 16.80 -1.27
N ASN A 178 11.56 17.54 -0.22
CA ASN A 178 12.51 17.03 0.75
C ASN A 178 11.92 15.84 1.52
N ILE A 179 12.71 14.77 1.68
CA ILE A 179 12.22 13.50 2.22
C ILE A 179 12.50 13.40 3.71
N GLU A 180 11.44 13.14 4.48
CA GLU A 180 11.56 12.79 5.89
C GLU A 180 11.84 11.28 6.08
N PRO A 181 12.60 10.89 7.13
CA PRO A 181 12.82 9.48 7.46
C PRO A 181 11.53 8.67 7.64
N ARG A 182 10.46 9.31 8.14
CA ARG A 182 9.17 8.66 8.40
C ARG A 182 8.51 8.09 7.13
N TYR A 183 8.80 8.64 5.95
CA TYR A 183 8.24 8.11 4.69
C TYR A 183 8.85 6.75 4.34
N LEU A 184 10.13 6.58 4.65
CA LEU A 184 10.80 5.28 4.52
C LEU A 184 10.23 4.27 5.52
N ASP A 185 10.02 4.67 6.76
CA ASP A 185 9.45 3.78 7.79
C ASP A 185 8.00 3.40 7.48
N TYR A 186 7.20 4.33 6.94
CA TYR A 186 5.88 4.03 6.38
C TYR A 186 5.95 2.96 5.28
N ALA A 187 6.88 3.11 4.33
CA ALA A 187 7.06 2.13 3.25
C ALA A 187 7.48 0.75 3.79
N ARG A 188 8.39 0.72 4.77
CA ARG A 188 8.86 -0.51 5.45
C ARG A 188 7.70 -1.24 6.15
N ALA A 189 6.94 -0.53 6.98
CA ALA A 189 5.81 -1.10 7.70
C ALA A 189 4.79 -1.72 6.72
N ASN A 190 4.40 -0.98 5.69
CA ASN A 190 3.44 -1.44 4.70
C ASN A 190 3.95 -2.63 3.87
N ALA A 191 5.18 -2.59 3.39
CA ALA A 191 5.76 -3.70 2.63
C ALA A 191 5.91 -4.98 3.47
N SER A 192 6.09 -4.85 4.78
CA SER A 192 6.23 -6.01 5.68
C SER A 192 4.98 -6.88 5.78
N ILE A 193 3.81 -6.28 5.51
CA ILE A 193 2.51 -6.95 5.43
C ILE A 193 2.01 -7.06 3.98
N GLY A 194 2.87 -6.74 3.01
CA GLY A 194 2.61 -6.90 1.59
C GLY A 194 1.71 -5.85 0.96
N ILE A 195 1.38 -4.73 1.63
CA ILE A 195 0.68 -3.61 0.98
C ILE A 195 1.53 -3.11 -0.19
N ASN A 196 0.89 -2.91 -1.35
CA ASN A 196 1.56 -2.57 -2.61
C ASN A 196 0.94 -1.36 -3.33
N GLY A 197 -0.01 -0.67 -2.70
CA GLY A 197 -0.61 0.55 -3.21
C GLY A 197 -0.94 1.54 -2.11
N VAL A 198 -0.88 2.83 -2.42
CA VAL A 198 -1.33 3.89 -1.52
C VAL A 198 -2.01 5.00 -2.31
N VAL A 199 -3.21 5.41 -1.88
CA VAL A 199 -3.84 6.66 -2.31
C VAL A 199 -3.48 7.74 -1.29
N LEU A 200 -2.81 8.79 -1.74
CA LEU A 200 -2.20 9.78 -0.82
C LEU A 200 -3.17 10.83 -0.29
N ASN A 201 -4.26 11.11 -1.00
CA ASN A 201 -5.12 12.24 -0.73
C ASN A 201 -6.59 11.86 -0.62
N ASN A 202 -7.33 12.72 0.08
CA ASN A 202 -8.72 12.53 0.42
C ASN A 202 -9.61 12.21 -0.79
N VAL A 203 -10.59 11.32 -0.56
CA VAL A 203 -11.66 11.01 -1.51
C VAL A 203 -12.51 12.24 -1.85
N ASN A 204 -12.64 13.18 -0.91
CA ASN A 204 -13.16 14.53 -1.16
C ASN A 204 -12.05 15.41 -1.77
N ALA A 205 -11.62 15.05 -2.98
CA ALA A 205 -10.36 15.53 -3.55
C ALA A 205 -10.31 17.04 -3.81
N ASP A 206 -9.18 17.65 -3.45
CA ASP A 206 -8.73 18.97 -3.91
C ASP A 206 -8.05 18.81 -5.29
N PRO A 207 -8.50 19.52 -6.34
CA PRO A 207 -7.94 19.39 -7.68
C PRO A 207 -6.48 19.85 -7.77
N LYS A 208 -5.97 20.63 -6.81
CA LYS A 208 -4.58 21.10 -6.76
C LYS A 208 -3.56 19.97 -6.75
N ILE A 209 -3.92 18.78 -6.27
CA ILE A 209 -3.01 17.61 -6.28
C ILE A 209 -2.53 17.23 -7.69
N LEU A 210 -3.25 17.65 -8.75
CA LEU A 210 -2.92 17.39 -10.15
C LEU A 210 -2.13 18.54 -10.81
N THR A 211 -1.73 19.57 -10.07
CA THR A 211 -0.89 20.66 -10.61
C THR A 211 0.58 20.24 -10.66
N PRO A 212 1.41 20.86 -11.52
CA PRO A 212 2.83 20.52 -11.62
C PRO A 212 3.58 20.63 -10.28
N GLU A 213 3.22 21.60 -9.45
CA GLU A 213 3.80 21.81 -8.12
C GLU A 213 3.60 20.58 -7.23
N TYR A 214 2.36 20.11 -7.09
CA TYR A 214 2.04 18.95 -6.27
C TYR A 214 2.54 17.65 -6.89
N LEU A 215 2.49 17.50 -8.21
CA LEU A 215 2.99 16.29 -8.87
C LEU A 215 4.50 16.09 -8.63
N THR A 216 5.28 17.16 -8.49
CA THR A 216 6.69 17.08 -8.10
C THR A 216 6.84 16.51 -6.68
N LYS A 217 5.98 16.92 -5.74
CA LYS A 217 5.95 16.42 -4.36
C LYS A 217 5.52 14.95 -4.30
N VAL A 218 4.49 14.58 -5.08
CA VAL A 218 4.01 13.20 -5.22
C VAL A 218 5.10 12.30 -5.80
N ALA A 219 5.85 12.76 -6.80
CA ALA A 219 6.94 12.00 -7.39
C ALA A 219 8.07 11.71 -6.37
N ALA A 220 8.36 12.65 -5.49
CA ALA A 220 9.33 12.45 -4.40
C ALA A 220 8.89 11.32 -3.45
N LEU A 221 7.61 11.30 -3.05
CA LEU A 221 7.04 10.19 -2.25
C LEU A 221 7.08 8.86 -3.02
N ALA A 222 6.68 8.85 -4.29
CA ALA A 222 6.71 7.65 -5.13
C ALA A 222 8.14 7.07 -5.25
N ASN A 223 9.16 7.91 -5.30
CA ASN A 223 10.56 7.47 -5.33
C ASN A 223 10.98 6.74 -4.05
N VAL A 224 10.49 7.17 -2.87
CA VAL A 224 10.73 6.49 -1.59
C VAL A 224 10.01 5.15 -1.53
N PHE A 225 8.81 5.06 -2.10
CA PHE A 225 7.93 3.89 -2.01
C PHE A 225 8.26 2.80 -3.02
N ARG A 226 8.79 3.17 -4.19
CA ARG A 226 9.09 2.24 -5.30
C ARG A 226 10.00 1.07 -4.92
N PRO A 227 11.12 1.24 -4.19
CA PRO A 227 11.95 0.11 -3.75
C PRO A 227 11.17 -0.91 -2.89
N TYR A 228 10.10 -0.47 -2.22
CA TYR A 228 9.25 -1.28 -1.36
C TYR A 228 8.03 -1.87 -2.11
N GLY A 229 7.95 -1.66 -3.43
CA GLY A 229 6.87 -2.18 -4.28
C GLY A 229 5.52 -1.50 -4.07
N ILE A 230 5.49 -0.32 -3.46
CA ILE A 230 4.26 0.43 -3.20
C ILE A 230 4.08 1.45 -4.31
N ARG A 231 3.06 1.25 -5.15
CA ARG A 231 2.69 2.21 -6.20
C ARG A 231 1.83 3.32 -5.62
N VAL A 232 2.09 4.55 -6.06
CA VAL A 232 1.29 5.72 -5.67
C VAL A 232 0.07 5.85 -6.57
N PHE A 233 -1.07 6.12 -5.95
CA PHE A 233 -2.34 6.50 -6.56
C PHE A 233 -2.75 7.86 -6.00
N LEU A 234 -3.60 8.57 -6.73
CA LEU A 234 -4.20 9.83 -6.27
C LEU A 234 -5.72 9.73 -6.37
N THR A 235 -6.45 10.33 -5.42
CA THR A 235 -7.85 10.62 -5.65
C THR A 235 -7.93 11.80 -6.62
N ALA A 236 -8.58 11.57 -7.77
CA ALA A 236 -8.83 12.61 -8.75
C ALA A 236 -10.23 13.20 -8.55
N ARG A 237 -10.33 14.53 -8.49
CA ARG A 237 -11.63 15.21 -8.54
C ARG A 237 -12.17 15.16 -9.96
N PHE A 238 -13.40 14.69 -10.15
CA PHE A 238 -13.97 14.51 -11.50
C PHE A 238 -13.98 15.82 -12.31
N SER A 239 -14.26 16.94 -11.65
CA SER A 239 -14.31 18.26 -12.28
C SER A 239 -12.96 18.93 -12.53
N SER A 240 -11.82 18.28 -12.22
CA SER A 240 -10.48 18.85 -12.39
C SER A 240 -10.21 19.52 -13.76
N PRO A 241 -10.74 19.05 -14.91
CA PRO A 241 -10.63 19.77 -16.17
C PRO A 241 -11.07 21.25 -16.09
N ILE A 242 -12.05 21.57 -15.24
CA ILE A 242 -12.49 22.94 -14.99
C ILE A 242 -11.49 23.66 -14.09
N GLN A 243 -11.31 23.19 -12.85
CA GLN A 243 -10.59 23.98 -11.83
C GLN A 243 -9.10 24.15 -12.09
N VAL A 244 -8.45 23.15 -12.68
CA VAL A 244 -6.99 23.18 -12.94
C VAL A 244 -6.66 22.98 -14.41
N GLY A 245 -7.65 22.71 -15.26
CA GLY A 245 -7.50 22.64 -16.71
C GLY A 245 -8.00 23.87 -17.47
N GLY A 246 -8.81 24.72 -16.84
CA GLY A 246 -9.38 25.92 -17.48
C GLY A 246 -10.48 25.64 -18.50
N LEU A 247 -11.04 24.42 -18.52
CA LEU A 247 -12.21 24.11 -19.34
C LEU A 247 -13.48 24.68 -18.69
N ASP A 248 -14.52 24.88 -19.49
CA ASP A 248 -15.86 25.28 -19.04
C ASP A 248 -16.74 24.09 -18.64
N THR A 249 -16.29 22.86 -18.89
CA THR A 249 -17.03 21.62 -18.65
C THR A 249 -16.12 20.48 -18.20
N ALA A 250 -16.73 19.48 -17.56
CA ALA A 250 -16.13 18.18 -17.26
C ALA A 250 -16.98 17.01 -17.79
N ASP A 251 -17.84 17.24 -18.81
CA ASP A 251 -18.59 16.17 -19.47
C ASP A 251 -17.59 15.13 -20.04
N PRO A 252 -17.64 13.86 -19.60
CA PRO A 252 -16.70 12.83 -20.05
C PRO A 252 -16.84 12.51 -21.54
N MET A 253 -17.92 12.96 -22.21
CA MET A 253 -18.10 12.82 -23.65
C MET A 253 -17.50 13.97 -24.46
N ASP A 254 -17.19 15.12 -23.85
CA ASP A 254 -16.56 16.25 -24.54
C ASP A 254 -15.12 15.88 -24.98
N PRO A 255 -14.77 16.03 -26.27
CA PRO A 255 -13.41 15.74 -26.76
C PRO A 255 -12.31 16.51 -26.04
N ARG A 256 -12.57 17.74 -25.57
CA ARG A 256 -11.62 18.57 -24.82
C ARG A 256 -11.33 17.97 -23.45
N VAL A 257 -12.35 17.43 -22.78
CA VAL A 257 -12.20 16.74 -21.48
C VAL A 257 -11.41 15.44 -21.64
N LYS A 258 -11.70 14.66 -22.69
CA LYS A 258 -10.93 13.45 -23.03
C LYS A 258 -9.46 13.78 -23.27
N SER A 259 -9.20 14.82 -24.06
CA SER A 259 -7.84 15.29 -24.34
C SER A 259 -7.13 15.77 -23.08
N TRP A 260 -7.84 16.48 -22.19
CA TRP A 260 -7.28 16.96 -20.94
C TRP A 260 -6.83 15.80 -20.03
N TRP A 261 -7.68 14.79 -19.84
CA TRP A 261 -7.32 13.61 -19.04
C TRP A 261 -6.13 12.86 -19.62
N ARG A 262 -6.06 12.71 -20.94
CA ARG A 262 -4.90 12.11 -21.63
C ARG A 262 -3.62 12.90 -21.35
N THR A 263 -3.61 14.20 -21.63
CA THR A 263 -2.43 15.06 -21.41
C THR A 263 -1.99 15.07 -19.95
N LYS A 264 -2.94 15.19 -19.01
CA LYS A 264 -2.64 15.18 -17.58
C LYS A 264 -2.06 13.84 -17.14
N THR A 265 -2.60 12.75 -17.66
CA THR A 265 -2.08 11.40 -17.38
C THR A 265 -0.67 11.22 -17.92
N ASP A 266 -0.41 11.65 -19.17
CA ASP A 266 0.93 11.60 -19.77
C ASP A 266 1.95 12.41 -18.95
N GLU A 267 1.56 13.57 -18.43
CA GLU A 267 2.40 14.37 -17.53
C GLU A 267 2.75 13.62 -16.24
N ILE A 268 1.76 12.97 -15.61
CA ILE A 268 1.95 12.20 -14.37
C ILE A 268 2.91 11.04 -14.63
N TYR A 269 2.72 10.26 -15.70
CA TYR A 269 3.60 9.12 -16.01
C TYR A 269 5.01 9.54 -16.40
N ARG A 270 5.21 10.74 -16.96
CA ARG A 270 6.56 11.28 -17.16
C ARG A 270 7.29 11.53 -15.84
N LEU A 271 6.58 11.97 -14.80
CA LEU A 271 7.14 12.23 -13.47
C LEU A 271 7.22 10.95 -12.61
N ILE A 272 6.26 10.04 -12.80
CA ILE A 272 6.05 8.84 -11.99
C ILE A 272 5.76 7.67 -12.96
N PRO A 273 6.80 7.06 -13.56
CA PRO A 273 6.62 6.06 -14.62
C PRO A 273 5.82 4.81 -14.21
N ASP A 274 5.75 4.54 -12.91
CA ASP A 274 5.01 3.44 -12.31
C ASP A 274 3.78 3.92 -11.52
N PHE A 275 3.23 5.10 -11.83
CA PHE A 275 2.01 5.62 -11.21
C PHE A 275 0.88 4.58 -11.28
N GLY A 276 0.22 4.31 -10.16
CA GLY A 276 -0.79 3.27 -10.03
C GLY A 276 -2.07 3.58 -10.80
N GLY A 277 -2.49 4.84 -10.77
CA GLY A 277 -3.73 5.33 -11.37
C GLY A 277 -4.55 6.14 -10.37
N PHE A 278 -5.85 6.21 -10.58
CA PHE A 278 -6.72 7.11 -9.83
C PHE A 278 -7.74 6.39 -8.95
N LEU A 279 -8.04 6.96 -7.80
CA LEU A 279 -9.26 6.74 -7.04
C LEU A 279 -10.26 7.85 -7.38
N VAL A 280 -11.56 7.54 -7.46
CA VAL A 280 -12.59 8.55 -7.74
C VAL A 280 -13.80 8.34 -6.84
N LYS A 281 -14.20 9.40 -6.13
CA LYS A 281 -15.51 9.57 -5.51
C LYS A 281 -16.29 10.58 -6.37
N ALA A 282 -17.34 10.14 -7.04
CA ALA A 282 -18.13 10.95 -7.95
C ALA A 282 -19.62 10.88 -7.58
N ASN A 283 -20.33 12.01 -7.72
CA ASN A 283 -21.76 12.14 -7.43
C ASN A 283 -22.20 11.59 -6.05
N SER A 284 -21.38 11.79 -5.02
CA SER A 284 -21.69 11.40 -3.65
C SER A 284 -21.33 12.55 -2.71
N GLU A 285 -22.26 12.91 -1.81
CA GLU A 285 -22.04 13.93 -0.77
C GLU A 285 -21.52 15.26 -1.33
N GLY A 286 -22.12 15.73 -2.44
CA GLY A 286 -21.74 16.99 -3.09
C GLY A 286 -20.47 16.93 -3.95
N GLN A 287 -19.81 15.77 -4.06
CA GLN A 287 -18.69 15.62 -5.00
C GLN A 287 -19.19 15.60 -6.45
N PRO A 288 -18.51 16.31 -7.37
CA PRO A 288 -18.90 16.41 -8.77
C PRO A 288 -18.76 15.05 -9.46
N GLY A 289 -19.51 14.84 -10.53
CA GLY A 289 -19.46 13.59 -11.25
C GLY A 289 -20.30 13.54 -12.52
N PRO A 290 -20.31 12.38 -13.20
CA PRO A 290 -21.03 12.18 -14.47
C PRO A 290 -22.51 12.59 -14.48
N TRP A 291 -23.24 12.46 -13.38
CA TRP A 291 -24.66 12.85 -13.34
C TRP A 291 -24.89 14.33 -13.67
N ASP A 292 -23.93 15.20 -13.31
CA ASP A 292 -23.98 16.64 -13.58
C ASP A 292 -24.05 16.96 -15.08
N TYR A 293 -23.66 15.98 -15.90
CA TYR A 293 -23.63 16.04 -17.36
C TYR A 293 -24.59 15.04 -18.02
N LYS A 294 -25.53 14.47 -17.26
CA LYS A 294 -26.48 13.42 -17.71
C LYS A 294 -25.76 12.19 -18.28
N ARG A 295 -24.64 11.81 -17.66
CA ARG A 295 -23.82 10.63 -18.02
C ARG A 295 -23.87 9.58 -16.93
N THR A 296 -23.51 8.35 -17.27
CA THR A 296 -23.43 7.23 -16.33
C THR A 296 -22.10 7.21 -15.58
N GLN A 297 -22.03 6.49 -14.46
CA GLN A 297 -20.75 6.24 -13.76
C GLN A 297 -19.73 5.54 -14.68
N ALA A 298 -20.19 4.67 -15.58
CA ALA A 298 -19.32 4.02 -16.57
C ALA A 298 -18.73 5.01 -17.57
N ASP A 299 -19.51 5.98 -18.05
CA ASP A 299 -19.00 7.04 -18.95
C ASP A 299 -17.89 7.86 -18.28
N GLY A 300 -18.08 8.23 -17.02
CA GLY A 300 -17.09 8.93 -16.22
C GLY A 300 -15.82 8.13 -15.96
N ALA A 301 -15.97 6.87 -15.55
CA ALA A 301 -14.84 6.00 -15.28
C ALA A 301 -14.03 5.72 -16.56
N ASN A 302 -14.73 5.50 -17.68
CA ASN A 302 -14.11 5.07 -18.93
C ASN A 302 -13.25 6.15 -19.57
N VAL A 303 -13.60 7.44 -19.47
CA VAL A 303 -12.72 8.51 -20.00
C VAL A 303 -11.37 8.57 -19.28
N ILE A 304 -11.36 8.39 -17.95
CA ILE A 304 -10.14 8.36 -17.15
C ILE A 304 -9.38 7.05 -17.41
N ALA A 305 -10.10 5.94 -17.54
CA ALA A 305 -9.51 4.63 -17.81
C ALA A 305 -8.83 4.58 -19.19
N ASP A 306 -9.44 5.17 -20.21
CA ASP A 306 -8.89 5.28 -21.56
C ASP A 306 -7.60 6.13 -21.56
N ALA A 307 -7.53 7.19 -20.73
CA ALA A 307 -6.31 7.98 -20.53
C ALA A 307 -5.18 7.20 -19.83
N LEU A 308 -5.50 6.33 -18.87
CA LEU A 308 -4.54 5.49 -18.14
C LEU A 308 -4.07 4.24 -18.92
N ALA A 309 -4.86 3.78 -19.89
CA ALA A 309 -4.64 2.50 -20.58
C ALA A 309 -3.26 2.38 -21.26
N PRO A 310 -2.73 3.41 -21.96
CA PRO A 310 -1.40 3.34 -22.57
C PRO A 310 -0.26 3.10 -21.57
N HIS A 311 -0.48 3.44 -20.30
CA HIS A 311 0.51 3.36 -19.23
C HIS A 311 0.27 2.18 -18.28
N GLY A 312 -0.78 1.39 -18.51
CA GLY A 312 -1.15 0.27 -17.63
C GLY A 312 -1.70 0.69 -16.27
N GLY A 313 -2.22 1.92 -16.15
CA GLY A 313 -2.85 2.44 -14.93
C GLY A 313 -4.26 1.90 -14.69
N THR A 314 -4.73 2.00 -13.45
CA THR A 314 -6.05 1.50 -13.00
C THR A 314 -6.90 2.63 -12.43
N VAL A 315 -8.21 2.61 -12.73
CA VAL A 315 -9.20 3.48 -12.05
C VAL A 315 -9.89 2.66 -10.97
N PHE A 316 -9.78 3.07 -9.71
CA PHE A 316 -10.68 2.67 -8.66
C PHE A 316 -11.86 3.65 -8.64
N TRP A 317 -13.03 3.19 -9.06
CA TRP A 317 -14.24 3.99 -9.09
C TRP A 317 -15.14 3.58 -7.92
N ARG A 318 -15.33 4.45 -6.93
CA ARG A 318 -16.06 4.09 -5.71
C ARG A 318 -17.55 3.96 -5.98
N ALA A 319 -18.16 2.88 -5.51
CA ALA A 319 -19.59 2.61 -5.56
C ALA A 319 -20.38 3.21 -4.39
N PHE A 320 -19.71 3.99 -3.53
CA PHE A 320 -20.37 4.75 -2.47
C PHE A 320 -21.05 5.97 -3.09
N VAL A 321 -22.28 5.75 -3.58
CA VAL A 321 -23.10 6.72 -4.30
C VAL A 321 -24.54 6.58 -3.81
N TYR A 322 -25.15 7.70 -3.43
CA TYR A 322 -26.55 7.81 -3.01
C TYR A 322 -27.01 9.28 -3.08
N GLY A 323 -28.33 9.51 -2.97
CA GLY A 323 -28.94 10.83 -2.89
C GLY A 323 -29.70 11.28 -4.14
N ASN A 324 -29.67 10.50 -5.23
CA ASN A 324 -30.43 10.76 -6.46
C ASN A 324 -31.76 10.00 -6.54
N SER A 325 -32.15 9.34 -5.44
CA SER A 325 -33.42 8.64 -5.31
C SER A 325 -34.00 8.82 -3.91
N LYS A 326 -35.34 8.80 -3.82
CA LYS A 326 -36.08 8.75 -2.55
C LYS A 326 -36.22 7.32 -2.00
N GLU A 327 -35.76 6.33 -2.74
CA GLU A 327 -35.75 4.93 -2.29
C GLU A 327 -34.73 4.69 -1.17
N ASP A 328 -34.84 3.53 -0.53
CA ASP A 328 -33.93 3.08 0.53
C ASP A 328 -32.46 3.25 0.15
N ARG A 329 -31.70 3.98 0.99
CA ARG A 329 -30.28 4.25 0.83
C ARG A 329 -29.48 2.98 0.58
N ALA A 330 -29.81 1.87 1.27
CA ALA A 330 -29.08 0.61 1.14
C ALA A 330 -29.15 0.02 -0.28
N LYS A 331 -30.18 0.36 -1.06
CA LYS A 331 -30.34 -0.12 -2.43
C LYS A 331 -29.57 0.70 -3.46
N GLN A 332 -29.34 1.98 -3.19
CA GLN A 332 -28.96 2.95 -4.23
C GLN A 332 -27.62 2.62 -4.91
N GLY A 333 -26.60 2.20 -4.14
CA GLY A 333 -25.33 1.78 -4.73
C GLY A 333 -25.47 0.54 -5.63
N TYR A 334 -26.35 -0.41 -5.27
CA TYR A 334 -26.66 -1.57 -6.10
C TYR A 334 -27.40 -1.17 -7.38
N ASP A 335 -28.47 -0.40 -7.24
CA ASP A 335 -29.33 0.00 -8.36
C ASP A 335 -28.58 0.88 -9.37
N GLU A 336 -27.61 1.69 -8.93
CA GLU A 336 -26.76 2.49 -9.81
C GLU A 336 -25.76 1.64 -10.60
N PHE A 337 -25.06 0.70 -9.94
CA PHE A 337 -23.92 0.01 -10.56
C PHE A 337 -24.27 -1.31 -11.23
N ARG A 338 -25.27 -2.05 -10.73
CA ARG A 338 -25.64 -3.36 -11.30
C ARG A 338 -26.04 -3.28 -12.78
N PRO A 339 -26.82 -2.27 -13.26
CA PRO A 339 -27.11 -2.10 -14.69
C PRO A 339 -25.90 -1.71 -15.56
N LEU A 340 -24.75 -1.42 -14.94
CA LEU A 340 -23.50 -1.04 -15.60
C LEU A 340 -22.51 -2.22 -15.70
N ASP A 341 -22.88 -3.42 -15.25
CA ASP A 341 -22.02 -4.59 -15.36
C ASP A 341 -21.61 -4.88 -16.82
N GLY A 342 -20.31 -4.95 -17.06
CA GLY A 342 -19.71 -5.16 -18.38
C GLY A 342 -19.57 -3.89 -19.23
N LYS A 343 -19.97 -2.72 -18.72
CA LYS A 343 -19.82 -1.42 -19.43
C LYS A 343 -18.53 -0.67 -19.07
N PHE A 344 -17.84 -1.09 -18.02
CA PHE A 344 -16.57 -0.49 -17.60
C PHE A 344 -15.39 -1.04 -18.40
N ARG A 345 -14.36 -0.22 -18.65
CA ARG A 345 -13.10 -0.69 -19.27
C ARG A 345 -12.40 -1.74 -18.40
N GLY A 346 -11.58 -2.57 -19.04
CA GLY A 346 -10.85 -3.65 -18.36
C GLY A 346 -9.86 -3.20 -17.27
N ASN A 347 -9.47 -1.92 -17.24
CA ASN A 347 -8.63 -1.31 -16.20
C ASN A 347 -9.43 -0.44 -15.22
N VAL A 348 -10.75 -0.54 -15.20
CA VAL A 348 -11.59 0.00 -14.11
C VAL A 348 -11.87 -1.10 -13.09
N ILE A 349 -11.81 -0.74 -11.82
CA ILE A 349 -12.22 -1.55 -10.68
C ILE A 349 -13.28 -0.76 -9.91
N VAL A 350 -14.47 -1.32 -9.76
CA VAL A 350 -15.53 -0.75 -8.93
C VAL A 350 -15.18 -1.05 -7.46
N GLN A 351 -14.87 -0.01 -6.69
CA GLN A 351 -14.50 -0.15 -5.28
C GLN A 351 -15.75 -0.04 -4.40
N VAL A 352 -16.09 -1.11 -3.70
CA VAL A 352 -17.35 -1.27 -2.96
C VAL A 352 -17.02 -1.45 -1.48
N LYS A 353 -17.69 -0.69 -0.60
CA LYS A 353 -17.59 -0.88 0.85
C LYS A 353 -18.04 -2.30 1.26
N ASN A 354 -17.64 -2.75 2.45
CA ASN A 354 -18.06 -4.06 2.96
C ASN A 354 -19.58 -4.20 3.09
N GLY A 355 -20.31 -3.11 3.38
CA GLY A 355 -21.76 -3.07 3.45
C GLY A 355 -22.37 -1.93 2.64
N PRO A 356 -23.70 -1.91 2.47
CA PRO A 356 -24.41 -0.97 1.59
C PRO A 356 -24.67 0.41 2.21
N ILE A 357 -24.36 0.62 3.49
CA ILE A 357 -24.55 1.91 4.16
C ILE A 357 -23.23 2.65 4.23
N ASP A 358 -22.49 2.54 5.33
CA ASP A 358 -21.30 3.35 5.60
C ASP A 358 -20.56 2.85 6.83
N PHE A 359 -19.84 1.74 6.68
CA PHE A 359 -18.89 1.23 7.68
C PHE A 359 -19.44 1.11 9.11
N GLN A 360 -20.74 0.88 9.27
CA GLN A 360 -21.34 0.72 10.60
C GLN A 360 -20.71 -0.49 11.32
N PRO A 361 -20.77 -0.56 12.67
CA PRO A 361 -20.18 -1.64 13.45
C PRO A 361 -20.58 -3.05 12.99
N ARG A 362 -21.77 -3.16 12.40
CA ARG A 362 -22.21 -4.34 11.65
C ARG A 362 -23.13 -3.92 10.51
N GLU A 363 -22.85 -4.43 9.33
CA GLU A 363 -23.72 -4.33 8.15
C GLU A 363 -23.85 -5.71 7.49
N PRO A 364 -24.95 -5.99 6.77
CA PRO A 364 -24.94 -7.07 5.80
C PRO A 364 -23.89 -6.79 4.71
N PHE A 365 -23.39 -7.83 4.06
CA PHE A 365 -22.44 -7.64 2.96
C PHE A 365 -23.10 -6.81 1.83
N HIS A 366 -22.31 -5.97 1.15
CA HIS A 366 -22.83 -5.16 0.06
C HIS A 366 -23.31 -6.06 -1.10
N PRO A 367 -24.56 -5.91 -1.59
CA PRO A 367 -25.13 -6.81 -2.60
C PRO A 367 -24.50 -6.73 -4.00
N LEU A 368 -23.52 -5.84 -4.23
CA LEU A 368 -22.78 -5.81 -5.50
C LEU A 368 -21.79 -6.97 -5.62
N PHE A 369 -21.32 -7.51 -4.49
CA PHE A 369 -20.46 -8.69 -4.50
C PHE A 369 -21.22 -9.89 -5.05
N GLY A 370 -20.71 -10.45 -6.16
CA GLY A 370 -21.35 -11.54 -6.91
C GLY A 370 -22.37 -11.10 -7.95
N GLN A 371 -22.68 -9.80 -8.05
CA GLN A 371 -23.72 -9.28 -8.96
C GLN A 371 -23.17 -8.45 -10.13
N MET A 372 -21.84 -8.38 -10.26
CA MET A 372 -21.14 -7.74 -11.40
C MET A 372 -20.09 -8.69 -12.02
N PRO A 373 -20.48 -9.85 -12.57
CA PRO A 373 -19.54 -10.89 -13.02
C PRO A 373 -18.65 -10.48 -14.20
N ARG A 374 -19.00 -9.41 -14.94
CA ARG A 374 -18.22 -8.90 -16.09
C ARG A 374 -17.42 -7.64 -15.75
N THR A 375 -17.39 -7.25 -14.48
CA THR A 375 -16.71 -6.05 -13.99
C THR A 375 -15.78 -6.42 -12.83
N LYS A 376 -14.59 -5.84 -12.79
CA LYS A 376 -13.70 -6.03 -11.64
C LYS A 376 -14.27 -5.26 -10.45
N VAL A 377 -14.42 -5.94 -9.32
CA VAL A 377 -14.88 -5.35 -8.06
C VAL A 377 -13.80 -5.52 -7.00
N SER A 378 -13.57 -4.50 -6.18
CA SER A 378 -12.69 -4.56 -5.01
C SER A 378 -13.44 -4.18 -3.73
N LEU A 379 -13.03 -4.79 -2.62
CA LEU A 379 -13.51 -4.45 -1.29
C LEU A 379 -12.82 -3.19 -0.76
N GLU A 380 -13.60 -2.30 -0.15
CA GLU A 380 -13.15 -1.20 0.72
C GLU A 380 -13.59 -1.52 2.16
N VAL A 381 -12.65 -1.48 3.09
CA VAL A 381 -12.90 -1.60 4.54
C VAL A 381 -12.30 -0.38 5.23
N GLN A 382 -12.84 -0.04 6.39
CA GLN A 382 -12.38 1.12 7.16
C GLN A 382 -11.52 0.69 8.35
N LEU A 383 -10.24 1.08 8.34
CA LEU A 383 -9.33 0.83 9.47
C LEU A 383 -9.42 1.94 10.52
N THR A 384 -9.63 3.19 10.10
CA THR A 384 -9.88 4.29 11.03
C THR A 384 -11.25 4.12 11.69
N ARG A 385 -11.34 4.42 12.98
CA ARG A 385 -12.48 4.00 13.82
C ARG A 385 -13.59 5.06 13.84
N GLU A 386 -14.04 5.50 12.67
CA GLU A 386 -15.07 6.55 12.55
C GLU A 386 -16.32 6.20 13.37
N TYR A 387 -16.83 4.98 13.19
CA TYR A 387 -18.04 4.48 13.85
C TYR A 387 -17.76 3.53 15.02
N LEU A 388 -16.52 3.49 15.51
CA LEU A 388 -16.03 2.52 16.50
C LEU A 388 -15.30 3.19 17.67
N GLY A 389 -15.73 4.40 18.03
CA GLY A 389 -15.20 5.12 19.20
C GLY A 389 -13.85 5.82 18.95
N GLN A 390 -13.49 6.12 17.70
CA GLN A 390 -12.40 7.02 17.34
C GLN A 390 -11.05 6.65 17.98
N SER A 391 -10.46 7.49 18.84
CA SER A 391 -9.21 7.20 19.57
C SER A 391 -9.43 6.62 20.98
N ASP A 392 -10.67 6.52 21.47
CA ASP A 392 -10.94 6.50 22.90
C ASP A 392 -11.15 5.08 23.48
N GLY A 393 -11.21 4.06 22.63
CA GLY A 393 -11.38 2.65 23.01
C GLY A 393 -10.41 1.70 22.31
N VAL A 394 -10.57 0.38 22.53
CA VAL A 394 -9.86 -0.68 21.80
C VAL A 394 -10.86 -1.49 21.00
N VAL A 395 -10.61 -1.60 19.69
CA VAL A 395 -11.38 -2.44 18.77
C VAL A 395 -10.38 -3.09 17.81
N PHE A 396 -10.40 -4.42 17.73
CA PHE A 396 -9.66 -5.18 16.73
C PHE A 396 -10.64 -5.63 15.65
N LEU A 397 -10.36 -5.24 14.40
CA LEU A 397 -11.24 -5.35 13.24
C LEU A 397 -11.04 -6.64 12.45
#